data_AF-A0A0F9DDM4-F1
#
_entry.id   AF-A0A0F9DDM4-F1
#
_cell.length_a   1.000
_cell.length_b   1.000
_cell.length_c   1.000
_cell.angle_alpha   90.00
_cell.angle_beta   90.00
_cell.angle_gamma   90.00
#
_symmetry.space_group_name_H-M   'P 1'
#
loop_
_entity.id
_entity.type
_entity.pdbx_description
1 polymer ?
#
loop_
_entity_poly.entity_id
_entity_poly.type
_entity_poly.pdbx_seq_one_letter_code
_entity_poly.pdbx_strand_id
1 'polypeptide(L)'
;VHLLKHTNYDLFYKDRVADGKYVILDNSTVELGEPWPMQQYLASAMRLGASEILLPDWLYNITRTLDAAESGLRWAEEAGYSGQIMGIPQGNTQEEWVECLEEMLGMGISSIGISRRYLDKFGTSRLLACYATHHVASSMNIAVSIHLLGAGLPPEVEVAPCLRLPYVVGVDSAMPSYFAKAGQKLGFNAVRPEAQRDLENDVYSDDLLAVNIGWWRQLCAQQ
;
A
#
# COMPACT_ATOMS: atom_id res chain seq x y z
N VAL A 1 3.35 -3.57 -10.07
CA VAL A 1 3.67 -3.32 -11.50
C VAL A 1 4.02 -4.57 -12.30
N HIS A 2 4.76 -5.53 -11.73
CA HIS A 2 5.22 -6.73 -12.46
C HIS A 2 4.09 -7.56 -13.09
N LEU A 3 2.86 -7.43 -12.58
CA LEU A 3 1.66 -8.09 -13.09
C LEU A 3 1.04 -7.41 -14.32
N LEU A 4 1.43 -6.19 -14.67
CA LEU A 4 0.92 -5.49 -15.86
C LEU A 4 1.38 -6.14 -17.17
N LYS A 5 2.31 -7.11 -17.12
CA LYS A 5 2.65 -7.98 -18.25
C LYS A 5 1.50 -8.94 -18.62
N HIS A 6 0.53 -9.14 -17.74
CA HIS A 6 -0.65 -9.98 -17.99
C HIS A 6 -1.80 -9.14 -18.53
N THR A 7 -2.25 -9.48 -19.75
CA THR A 7 -3.29 -8.73 -20.48
C THR A 7 -4.57 -8.54 -19.66
N ASN A 8 -5.05 -9.57 -18.97
CA ASN A 8 -6.29 -9.48 -18.19
C ASN A 8 -6.16 -8.49 -17.02
N TYR A 9 -5.01 -8.48 -16.35
CA TYR A 9 -4.74 -7.56 -15.24
C TYR A 9 -4.61 -6.12 -15.77
N ASP A 10 -3.88 -5.91 -16.87
CA ASP A 10 -3.75 -4.59 -17.52
C ASP A 10 -5.12 -4.03 -17.96
N LEU A 11 -5.94 -4.85 -18.64
CA LEU A 11 -7.27 -4.45 -19.09
C LEU A 11 -8.20 -4.12 -17.92
N PHE A 12 -8.19 -4.96 -16.86
CA PHE A 12 -9.00 -4.70 -15.69
C PHE A 12 -8.74 -3.32 -15.08
N TYR A 13 -7.46 -2.96 -14.87
CA TYR A 13 -7.15 -1.66 -14.27
C TYR A 13 -7.34 -0.49 -15.24
N LYS A 14 -7.14 -0.68 -16.54
CA LYS A 14 -7.53 0.34 -17.55
C LYS A 14 -9.02 0.64 -17.49
N ASP A 15 -9.86 -0.38 -17.37
CA ASP A 15 -11.30 -0.18 -17.21
C ASP A 15 -11.62 0.55 -15.90
N ARG A 16 -10.93 0.24 -14.80
CA ARG A 16 -11.11 0.97 -13.53
C ARG A 16 -10.71 2.43 -13.64
N VAL A 17 -9.62 2.76 -14.33
CA VAL A 17 -9.22 4.14 -14.60
C VAL A 17 -10.26 4.84 -15.48
N ALA A 18 -10.73 4.18 -16.55
CA ALA A 18 -11.77 4.73 -17.42
C ALA A 18 -13.11 4.98 -16.69
N ASP A 19 -13.43 4.14 -15.70
CA ASP A 19 -14.57 4.29 -14.79
C ASP A 19 -14.37 5.41 -13.73
N GLY A 20 -13.26 6.15 -13.78
CA GLY A 20 -12.91 7.20 -12.82
C GLY A 20 -12.58 6.68 -11.42
N LYS A 21 -12.20 5.41 -11.28
CA LYS A 21 -11.75 4.86 -10.00
C LYS A 21 -10.34 5.35 -9.67
N TYR A 22 -10.09 5.56 -8.39
CA TYR A 22 -8.76 5.85 -7.89
C TYR A 22 -7.91 4.58 -7.93
N VAL A 23 -6.85 4.59 -8.75
CA VAL A 23 -5.95 3.43 -8.94
C VAL A 23 -4.56 3.78 -8.41
N ILE A 24 -4.14 3.03 -7.40
CA ILE A 24 -2.78 3.07 -6.86
C ILE A 24 -1.98 1.97 -7.55
N LEU A 25 -0.81 2.30 -8.10
CA LEU A 25 0.07 1.32 -8.71
C LEU A 25 1.22 0.95 -7.76
N ASP A 26 1.27 -0.30 -7.32
CA ASP A 26 2.30 -0.82 -6.43
C ASP A 26 3.67 -1.03 -7.14
N ASN A 27 4.78 -0.73 -6.45
CA ASN A 27 6.16 -0.81 -6.96
C ASN A 27 6.78 -2.23 -6.87
N SER A 28 6.08 -3.18 -6.27
CA SER A 28 6.38 -4.61 -6.15
C SER A 28 7.59 -4.98 -5.29
N THR A 29 7.99 -4.09 -4.39
CA THR A 29 9.12 -4.31 -3.46
C THR A 29 8.94 -5.58 -2.62
N VAL A 30 7.72 -5.86 -2.12
CA VAL A 30 7.48 -6.99 -1.21
C VAL A 30 7.63 -8.34 -1.94
N GLU A 31 7.15 -8.44 -3.17
CA GLU A 31 7.20 -9.67 -3.96
C GLU A 31 8.60 -9.97 -4.51
N LEU A 32 9.35 -8.93 -4.88
CA LEU A 32 10.63 -9.07 -5.59
C LEU A 32 11.85 -8.90 -4.68
N GLY A 33 11.66 -8.37 -3.48
CA GLY A 33 12.73 -8.00 -2.55
C GLY A 33 13.42 -6.67 -2.92
N GLU A 34 13.09 -6.09 -4.07
CA GLU A 34 13.55 -4.79 -4.55
C GLU A 34 12.46 -4.12 -5.38
N PRO A 35 12.42 -2.77 -5.42
CA PRO A 35 11.41 -2.06 -6.20
C PRO A 35 11.67 -2.26 -7.69
N TRP A 36 10.60 -2.27 -8.47
CA TRP A 36 10.70 -2.33 -9.92
C TRP A 36 11.48 -1.13 -10.49
N PRO A 37 12.24 -1.29 -11.59
CA PRO A 37 12.94 -0.17 -12.22
C PRO A 37 12.03 1.03 -12.48
N MET A 38 12.33 2.15 -11.84
CA MET A 38 11.41 3.29 -11.74
C MET A 38 11.01 3.88 -13.09
N GLN A 39 11.90 3.90 -14.08
CA GLN A 39 11.57 4.37 -15.44
C GLN A 39 10.50 3.48 -16.11
N GLN A 40 10.62 2.16 -15.99
CA GLN A 40 9.63 1.22 -16.54
C GLN A 40 8.33 1.26 -15.75
N TYR A 41 8.45 1.43 -14.44
CA TYR A 41 7.33 1.59 -13.53
C TYR A 41 6.51 2.85 -13.88
N LEU A 42 7.18 3.97 -14.06
CA LEU A 42 6.57 5.25 -14.41
C LEU A 42 5.93 5.22 -15.80
N ALA A 43 6.60 4.65 -16.80
CA ALA A 43 6.02 4.44 -18.12
C ALA A 43 4.73 3.59 -18.04
N SER A 44 4.72 2.58 -17.17
CA SER A 44 3.54 1.75 -16.93
C SER A 44 2.43 2.53 -16.24
N ALA A 45 2.75 3.34 -15.23
CA ALA A 45 1.80 4.20 -14.52
C ALA A 45 1.14 5.22 -15.46
N MET A 46 1.93 5.92 -16.27
CA MET A 46 1.43 6.89 -17.24
C MET A 46 0.56 6.25 -18.31
N ARG A 47 0.99 5.09 -18.86
CA ARG A 47 0.20 4.34 -19.84
C ARG A 47 -1.13 3.84 -19.27
N LEU A 48 -1.14 3.45 -17.99
CA LEU A 48 -2.33 3.00 -17.30
C LEU A 48 -3.26 4.16 -16.93
N GLY A 49 -2.72 5.36 -16.71
CA GLY A 49 -3.43 6.49 -16.11
C GLY A 49 -3.63 6.29 -14.61
N ALA A 50 -2.62 5.76 -13.92
CA ALA A 50 -2.66 5.58 -12.46
C ALA A 50 -2.94 6.92 -11.76
N SER A 51 -3.75 6.89 -10.71
CA SER A 51 -4.08 8.06 -9.90
C SER A 51 -2.98 8.39 -8.90
N GLU A 52 -2.29 7.35 -8.43
CA GLU A 52 -1.21 7.47 -7.46
C GLU A 52 -0.13 6.40 -7.70
N ILE A 53 1.11 6.81 -7.54
CA ILE A 53 2.28 5.92 -7.57
C ILE A 53 2.99 5.89 -6.23
N LEU A 54 3.68 4.79 -5.97
CA LEU A 54 4.57 4.60 -4.84
C LEU A 54 5.99 4.93 -5.29
N LEU A 55 6.69 5.75 -4.50
CA LEU A 55 8.12 5.91 -4.69
C LEU A 55 8.86 4.58 -4.40
N PRO A 56 10.02 4.34 -5.04
CA PRO A 56 10.82 3.15 -4.76
C PRO A 56 11.24 3.08 -3.30
N ASP A 57 11.13 1.91 -2.69
CA ASP A 57 11.51 1.67 -1.29
C ASP A 57 12.31 0.37 -1.12
N TRP A 58 13.17 0.33 -0.11
CA TRP A 58 13.93 -0.87 0.26
C TRP A 58 13.61 -1.23 1.70
N LEU A 59 13.09 -2.44 1.89
CA LEU A 59 12.68 -2.94 3.20
C LEU A 59 13.80 -2.75 4.22
N TYR A 60 13.49 -1.97 5.26
CA TYR A 60 14.36 -1.71 6.41
C TYR A 60 15.69 -1.00 6.09
N ASN A 61 15.77 -0.26 4.98
CA ASN A 61 16.96 0.48 4.61
C ASN A 61 16.63 1.94 4.29
N ILE A 62 16.88 2.83 5.25
CA ILE A 62 16.61 4.26 5.11
C ILE A 62 17.38 4.88 3.94
N THR A 63 18.71 4.71 3.87
CA THR A 63 19.56 5.37 2.87
C THR A 63 19.15 5.01 1.45
N ARG A 64 19.00 3.71 1.15
CA ARG A 64 18.58 3.26 -0.19
C ARG A 64 17.18 3.75 -0.53
N THR A 65 16.28 3.79 0.46
CA THR A 65 14.92 4.27 0.26
C THR A 65 14.91 5.76 -0.07
N LEU A 66 15.61 6.60 0.69
CA LEU A 66 15.64 8.05 0.45
C LEU A 66 16.32 8.39 -0.88
N ASP A 67 17.48 7.82 -1.19
CA ASP A 67 18.21 8.08 -2.44
C ASP A 67 17.36 7.80 -3.68
N ALA A 68 16.61 6.71 -3.63
CA ALA A 68 15.78 6.27 -4.73
C ALA A 68 14.40 6.91 -4.76
N ALA A 69 13.83 7.28 -3.61
CA ALA A 69 12.63 8.09 -3.52
C ALA A 69 12.89 9.48 -4.14
N GLU A 70 14.00 10.12 -3.79
CA GLU A 70 14.40 11.40 -4.36
C GLU A 70 14.63 11.31 -5.88
N SER A 71 15.34 10.27 -6.33
CA SER A 71 15.53 10.02 -7.76
C SER A 71 14.22 9.69 -8.48
N GLY A 72 13.33 8.94 -7.85
CA GLY A 72 12.02 8.58 -8.38
C GLY A 72 11.11 9.79 -8.52
N LEU A 73 11.15 10.72 -7.55
CA LEU A 73 10.41 11.97 -7.61
C LEU A 73 10.90 12.83 -8.79
N ARG A 74 12.22 13.02 -8.94
CA ARG A 74 12.79 13.74 -10.09
C ARG A 74 12.34 13.13 -11.42
N TRP A 75 12.37 11.81 -11.55
CA TRP A 75 11.89 11.15 -12.77
C TRP A 75 10.39 11.34 -13.01
N ALA A 76 9.57 11.33 -11.96
CA ALA A 76 8.13 11.60 -12.08
C ALA A 76 7.87 13.03 -12.59
N GLU A 77 8.60 14.01 -12.05
CA GLU A 77 8.54 15.41 -12.49
C GLU A 77 9.01 15.58 -13.94
N GLU A 78 10.17 15.03 -14.29
CA GLU A 78 10.73 15.10 -15.64
C GLU A 78 9.83 14.45 -16.70
N ALA A 79 9.15 13.35 -16.34
CA ALA A 79 8.19 12.70 -17.22
C ALA A 79 6.83 13.42 -17.28
N GLY A 80 6.60 14.43 -16.44
CA GLY A 80 5.32 15.15 -16.36
C GLY A 80 4.19 14.30 -15.79
N TYR A 81 4.48 13.39 -14.86
CA TYR A 81 3.45 12.63 -14.18
C TYR A 81 2.60 13.54 -13.28
N SER A 82 1.29 13.57 -13.54
CA SER A 82 0.35 14.49 -12.87
C SER A 82 -0.47 13.84 -11.75
N GLY A 83 -0.25 12.56 -11.48
CA GLY A 83 -0.94 11.85 -10.39
C GLY A 83 -0.31 12.14 -9.03
N GLN A 84 -0.89 11.57 -7.98
CA GLN A 84 -0.36 11.67 -6.63
C GLN A 84 0.87 10.77 -6.45
N ILE A 85 1.72 11.12 -5.49
CA ILE A 85 2.94 10.38 -5.17
C ILE A 85 2.93 10.02 -3.68
N MET A 86 3.10 8.73 -3.40
CA MET A 86 3.14 8.15 -2.06
C MET A 86 4.57 7.82 -1.68
N GLY A 87 5.03 8.32 -0.53
CA GLY A 87 6.27 7.87 0.12
C GLY A 87 6.03 6.66 1.01
N ILE A 88 7.02 5.78 1.15
CA ILE A 88 6.94 4.59 2.02
C ILE A 88 8.13 4.60 2.98
N PRO A 89 7.98 5.16 4.19
CA PRO A 89 9.09 5.24 5.12
C PRO A 89 9.59 3.84 5.50
N GLN A 90 10.91 3.68 5.52
CA GLN A 90 11.60 2.43 5.83
C GLN A 90 12.70 2.69 6.87
N GLY A 91 12.97 1.69 7.71
CA GLY A 91 14.00 1.78 8.72
C GLY A 91 14.26 0.43 9.38
N ASN A 92 15.49 0.21 9.80
CA ASN A 92 15.87 -0.96 10.59
C ASN A 92 15.53 -0.78 12.07
N THR A 93 15.40 0.47 12.54
CA THR A 93 14.85 0.85 13.85
C THR A 93 13.65 1.81 13.70
N GLN A 94 12.92 2.08 14.78
CA GLN A 94 11.82 3.03 14.75
C GLN A 94 12.31 4.47 14.53
N GLU A 95 13.49 4.80 15.06
CA GLU A 95 14.14 6.09 14.88
C GLU A 95 14.50 6.31 13.41
N GLU A 96 15.14 5.33 12.76
CA GLU A 96 15.41 5.38 11.32
C GLU A 96 14.11 5.49 10.50
N TRP A 97 13.04 4.81 10.93
CA TRP A 97 11.76 4.90 10.25
C TRP A 97 11.15 6.32 10.33
N VAL A 98 11.27 6.97 11.50
CA VAL A 98 10.82 8.36 11.71
C VAL A 98 11.68 9.34 10.94
N GLU A 99 13.00 9.15 10.92
CA GLU A 99 13.93 9.96 10.11
C GLU A 99 13.58 9.85 8.62
N CYS A 100 13.32 8.63 8.13
CA CYS A 100 12.88 8.41 6.75
C CYS A 100 11.56 9.13 6.44
N LEU A 101 10.61 9.09 7.37
CA LEU A 101 9.33 9.78 7.27
C LEU A 101 9.50 11.30 7.20
N GLU A 102 10.33 11.89 8.06
CA GLU A 102 10.62 13.33 8.09
C GLU A 102 11.17 13.81 6.74
N GLU A 103 12.19 13.10 6.23
CA GLU A 103 12.80 13.40 4.93
C GLU A 103 11.79 13.27 3.78
N MET A 104 10.99 12.19 3.76
CA MET A 104 9.96 11.99 2.74
C MET A 104 8.89 13.07 2.73
N LEU A 105 8.43 13.52 3.90
CA LEU A 105 7.48 14.63 4.01
C LEU A 105 8.09 15.92 3.45
N GLY A 106 9.38 16.16 3.68
CA GLY A 106 10.13 17.29 3.12
C GLY A 106 10.23 17.29 1.59
N MET A 107 10.08 16.14 0.94
CA MET A 107 10.12 16.00 -0.53
C MET A 107 8.84 16.49 -1.23
N GLY A 108 7.77 16.82 -0.50
CA GLY A 108 6.52 17.30 -1.10
C GLY A 108 5.63 16.21 -1.70
N ILE A 109 5.70 15.00 -1.17
CA ILE A 109 4.80 13.89 -1.51
C ILE A 109 3.35 14.16 -1.08
N SER A 110 2.40 13.46 -1.70
CA SER A 110 0.96 13.59 -1.46
C SER A 110 0.46 12.77 -0.27
N SER A 111 1.08 11.61 -0.03
CA SER A 111 0.63 10.65 0.98
C SER A 111 1.76 9.78 1.50
N ILE A 112 1.53 9.15 2.64
CA ILE A 112 2.44 8.17 3.26
C ILE A 112 1.79 6.79 3.26
N GLY A 113 2.51 5.81 2.72
CA GLY A 113 2.19 4.39 2.80
C GLY A 113 2.77 3.76 4.05
N ILE A 114 1.92 3.26 4.96
CA ILE A 114 2.36 2.51 6.14
C ILE A 114 2.25 1.01 5.86
N SER A 115 3.39 0.42 5.51
CA SER A 115 3.51 -1.02 5.25
C SER A 115 3.19 -1.87 6.47
N ARG A 116 2.46 -2.98 6.26
CA ARG A 116 2.36 -4.07 7.25
C ARG A 116 3.73 -4.51 7.76
N ARG A 117 4.78 -4.42 6.95
CA ARG A 117 6.15 -4.77 7.35
C ARG A 117 6.64 -3.98 8.56
N TYR A 118 6.09 -2.79 8.83
CA TYR A 118 6.32 -2.05 10.07
C TYR A 118 5.96 -2.89 11.31
N LEU A 119 4.78 -3.51 11.31
CA LEU A 119 4.33 -4.39 12.40
C LEU A 119 5.23 -5.62 12.50
N ASP A 120 5.55 -6.25 11.37
CA ASP A 120 6.40 -7.45 11.36
C ASP A 120 7.82 -7.15 11.88
N LYS A 121 8.32 -5.93 11.66
CA LYS A 121 9.66 -5.48 12.06
C LYS A 121 9.75 -5.06 13.52
N PHE A 122 8.80 -4.25 13.98
CA PHE A 122 8.87 -3.60 15.30
C PHE A 122 7.95 -4.22 16.34
N GLY A 123 7.13 -5.23 15.97
CA GLY A 123 6.14 -5.85 16.86
C GLY A 123 5.10 -4.86 17.39
N THR A 124 4.96 -3.70 16.73
CA THR A 124 4.21 -2.54 17.21
C THR A 124 3.03 -2.26 16.28
N SER A 125 1.90 -1.82 16.85
CA SER A 125 0.69 -1.52 16.07
C SER A 125 0.95 -0.43 15.02
N ARG A 126 0.43 -0.62 13.80
CA ARG A 126 0.41 0.42 12.76
C ARG A 126 -0.37 1.67 13.16
N LEU A 127 -1.25 1.57 14.16
CA LEU A 127 -1.91 2.73 14.74
C LEU A 127 -0.91 3.73 15.32
N LEU A 128 0.16 3.24 15.96
CA LEU A 128 1.22 4.10 16.49
C LEU A 128 2.03 4.76 15.37
N ALA A 129 2.28 4.04 14.27
CA ALA A 129 2.89 4.64 13.08
C ALA A 129 1.99 5.73 12.46
N CYS A 130 0.66 5.55 12.47
CA CYS A 130 -0.28 6.57 12.02
C CYS A 130 -0.19 7.84 12.89
N TYR A 131 -0.17 7.68 14.22
CA TYR A 131 0.00 8.81 15.14
C TYR A 131 1.35 9.50 14.99
N ALA A 132 2.44 8.75 14.85
CA ALA A 132 3.77 9.28 14.62
C ALA A 132 3.82 10.09 13.31
N THR A 133 3.26 9.54 12.23
CA THR A 133 3.14 10.21 10.92
C THR A 133 2.41 11.54 11.04
N HIS A 134 1.24 11.53 11.69
CA HIS A 134 0.46 12.75 11.87
C HIS A 134 1.19 13.78 12.76
N HIS A 135 1.86 13.33 13.82
CA HIS A 135 2.61 14.21 14.72
C HIS A 135 3.76 14.91 14.01
N VAL A 136 4.57 14.15 13.26
CA VAL A 136 5.68 14.68 12.46
C VAL A 136 5.17 15.63 11.38
N ALA A 137 4.16 15.24 10.61
CA ALA A 137 3.58 16.11 9.59
C ALA A 137 3.04 17.41 10.20
N SER A 138 2.39 17.33 11.37
CA SER A 138 1.88 18.51 12.07
C SER A 138 3.00 19.43 12.58
N SER A 139 4.11 18.89 13.08
CA SER A 139 5.26 19.69 13.53
C SER A 139 5.93 20.42 12.36
N MET A 140 5.86 19.84 11.16
CA MET A 140 6.32 20.44 9.90
C MET A 140 5.26 21.32 9.21
N ASN A 141 4.06 21.46 9.78
CA ASN A 141 2.92 22.16 9.17
C ASN A 141 2.54 21.61 7.77
N ILE A 142 2.59 20.30 7.61
CA ILE A 142 2.25 19.55 6.40
C ILE A 142 0.93 18.80 6.63
N ALA A 143 -0.01 18.96 5.69
CA ALA A 143 -1.18 18.10 5.62
C ALA A 143 -0.80 16.80 4.89
N VAL A 144 -1.03 15.64 5.52
CA VAL A 144 -0.66 14.34 4.95
C VAL A 144 -1.85 13.38 5.00
N SER A 145 -2.02 12.61 3.94
CA SER A 145 -2.90 11.45 3.90
C SER A 145 -2.11 10.18 4.13
N ILE A 146 -2.69 9.21 4.84
CA ILE A 146 -2.06 7.93 5.15
C ILE A 146 -2.83 6.81 4.45
N HIS A 147 -2.12 5.94 3.74
CA HIS A 147 -2.65 4.70 3.19
C HIS A 147 -1.99 3.49 3.87
N LEU A 148 -2.79 2.52 4.29
CA LEU A 148 -2.27 1.31 4.91
C LEU A 148 -1.93 0.27 3.84
N LEU A 149 -0.65 -0.10 3.73
CA LEU A 149 -0.22 -1.05 2.70
C LEU A 149 -0.28 -2.50 3.20
N GLY A 150 -1.21 -3.27 2.65
CA GLY A 150 -1.50 -4.64 3.03
C GLY A 150 -2.12 -4.82 4.44
N ALA A 151 -2.44 -6.08 4.78
CA ALA A 151 -2.92 -6.49 6.10
C ALA A 151 -2.58 -7.95 6.42
N GLY A 152 -2.59 -8.31 7.70
CA GLY A 152 -2.08 -9.60 8.16
C GLY A 152 -2.71 -10.22 9.38
N LEU A 153 -3.19 -9.39 10.27
CA LEU A 153 -3.99 -9.75 11.43
C LEU A 153 -5.47 -9.55 11.09
N PRO A 154 -6.38 -9.96 11.99
CA PRO A 154 -7.81 -9.68 11.82
C PRO A 154 -8.05 -8.18 11.58
N PRO A 155 -8.88 -7.80 10.57
CA PRO A 155 -9.05 -6.41 10.14
C PRO A 155 -9.54 -5.47 11.25
N GLU A 156 -10.40 -5.95 12.15
CA GLU A 156 -10.90 -5.21 13.30
C GLU A 156 -9.81 -4.88 14.34
N VAL A 157 -8.69 -5.61 14.34
CA VAL A 157 -7.56 -5.39 15.26
C VAL A 157 -6.51 -4.47 14.63
N GLU A 158 -6.15 -4.72 13.38
CA GLU A 158 -5.01 -4.04 12.74
C GLU A 158 -5.43 -2.81 11.93
N VAL A 159 -6.57 -2.87 11.24
CA VAL A 159 -6.96 -1.93 10.20
C VAL A 159 -8.05 -0.98 10.67
N ALA A 160 -9.12 -1.50 11.27
CA ALA A 160 -10.26 -0.69 11.70
C ALA A 160 -9.88 0.43 12.68
N PRO A 161 -8.97 0.24 13.67
CA PRO A 161 -8.56 1.33 14.55
C PRO A 161 -7.87 2.47 13.79
N CYS A 162 -7.09 2.15 12.75
CA CYS A 162 -6.39 3.12 11.92
C CYS A 162 -7.36 3.89 11.02
N LEU A 163 -8.35 3.21 10.41
CA LEU A 163 -9.35 3.85 9.54
C LEU A 163 -10.30 4.81 10.28
N ARG A 164 -10.31 4.81 11.62
CA ARG A 164 -11.04 5.79 12.44
C ARG A 164 -10.33 7.14 12.51
N LEU A 165 -9.06 7.19 12.11
CA LEU A 165 -8.29 8.43 12.07
C LEU A 165 -8.63 9.21 10.79
N PRO A 166 -8.96 10.51 10.86
CA PRO A 166 -9.47 11.27 9.72
C PRO A 166 -8.45 11.46 8.59
N TYR A 167 -7.17 11.29 8.89
CA TYR A 167 -6.06 11.37 7.92
C TYR A 167 -5.67 10.01 7.34
N VAL A 168 -6.31 8.91 7.73
CA VAL A 168 -6.11 7.59 7.11
C VAL A 168 -7.19 7.39 6.04
N VAL A 169 -6.78 7.36 4.78
CA VAL A 169 -7.69 7.43 3.63
C VAL A 169 -8.05 6.06 3.05
N GLY A 170 -7.33 5.00 3.44
CA GLY A 170 -7.62 3.67 2.93
C GLY A 170 -6.63 2.58 3.34
N VAL A 171 -6.91 1.40 2.83
CA VAL A 171 -6.13 0.17 3.00
C VAL A 171 -6.29 -0.71 1.76
N ASP A 172 -5.21 -1.30 1.28
CA ASP A 172 -5.26 -2.43 0.35
C ASP A 172 -5.09 -3.76 1.10
N SER A 173 -5.77 -4.80 0.63
CA SER A 173 -5.68 -6.11 1.28
C SER A 173 -6.11 -7.23 0.35
N ALA A 174 -5.32 -8.30 0.36
CA ALA A 174 -5.62 -9.57 -0.26
C ALA A 174 -6.31 -10.56 0.70
N MET A 175 -6.64 -10.15 1.93
CA MET A 175 -7.25 -11.03 2.93
C MET A 175 -8.50 -11.76 2.39
N PRO A 176 -9.46 -11.10 1.70
CA PRO A 176 -10.62 -11.79 1.15
C PRO A 176 -10.26 -12.93 0.19
N SER A 177 -9.26 -12.73 -0.67
CA SER A 177 -8.82 -13.75 -1.62
C SER A 177 -8.14 -14.94 -0.93
N TYR A 178 -7.36 -14.71 0.13
CA TYR A 178 -6.76 -15.81 0.90
C TYR A 178 -7.82 -16.73 1.52
N PHE A 179 -8.86 -16.15 2.12
CA PHE A 179 -9.97 -16.92 2.68
C PHE A 179 -10.76 -17.65 1.60
N ALA A 180 -11.06 -16.98 0.48
CA ALA A 180 -11.80 -17.59 -0.62
C ALA A 180 -11.03 -18.78 -1.23
N LYS A 181 -9.72 -18.65 -1.43
CA LYS A 181 -8.85 -19.72 -1.91
C LYS A 181 -8.84 -20.93 -0.96
N ALA A 182 -8.87 -20.67 0.35
CA ALA A 182 -8.92 -21.73 1.36
C ALA A 182 -10.31 -22.38 1.49
N GLY A 183 -11.33 -21.94 0.72
CA GLY A 183 -12.71 -22.38 0.90
C GLY A 183 -13.32 -21.94 2.23
N GLN A 184 -12.78 -20.87 2.83
CA GLN A 184 -13.15 -20.37 4.14
C GLN A 184 -13.85 -19.01 4.05
N LYS A 185 -14.73 -18.79 5.01
CA LYS A 185 -15.38 -17.49 5.19
C LYS A 185 -14.54 -16.61 6.12
N LEU A 186 -14.26 -15.38 5.71
CA LEU A 186 -13.68 -14.35 6.57
C LEU A 186 -14.70 -13.96 7.65
N GLY A 187 -14.24 -13.82 8.89
CA GLY A 187 -15.07 -13.43 10.02
C GLY A 187 -14.26 -12.72 11.11
N PHE A 188 -14.93 -12.41 12.21
CA PHE A 188 -14.30 -11.81 13.38
C PHE A 188 -13.25 -12.75 13.99
N ASN A 189 -12.12 -12.20 14.40
CA ASN A 189 -10.90 -12.83 14.87
C ASN A 189 -10.32 -13.90 13.92
N ALA A 190 -10.67 -13.85 12.64
CA ALA A 190 -10.22 -14.86 11.71
C ALA A 190 -8.71 -14.76 11.44
N VAL A 191 -7.99 -15.85 11.67
CA VAL A 191 -6.57 -15.96 11.37
C VAL A 191 -6.39 -16.20 9.87
N ARG A 192 -5.52 -15.40 9.24
CA ARG A 192 -5.24 -15.55 7.81
C ARG A 192 -4.76 -16.97 7.49
N PRO A 193 -5.38 -17.68 6.52
CA PRO A 193 -4.91 -18.98 6.08
C PRO A 193 -3.49 -18.92 5.52
N GLU A 194 -2.70 -19.96 5.78
CA GLU A 194 -1.44 -20.21 5.09
C GLU A 194 -1.73 -20.74 3.68
N ALA A 195 -1.98 -19.82 2.75
CA ALA A 195 -2.09 -20.13 1.34
C ALA A 195 -1.10 -19.25 0.56
N GLN A 196 -0.31 -19.86 -0.32
CA GLN A 196 0.36 -19.07 -1.35
C GLN A 196 -0.70 -18.55 -2.32
N ARG A 197 -0.52 -17.35 -2.85
CA ARG A 197 -1.42 -16.76 -3.85
C ARG A 197 -0.71 -16.80 -5.20
N ASP A 198 -1.40 -17.32 -6.20
CA ASP A 198 -1.02 -17.26 -7.60
C ASP A 198 -2.09 -16.42 -8.32
N LEU A 199 -1.79 -15.16 -8.58
CA LEU A 199 -2.74 -14.24 -9.19
C LEU A 199 -3.12 -14.62 -10.63
N GLU A 200 -2.38 -15.52 -11.27
CA GLU A 200 -2.63 -15.98 -12.62
C GLU A 200 -3.47 -17.25 -12.64
N ASN A 201 -3.14 -18.21 -11.77
CA ASN A 201 -3.70 -19.56 -11.83
C ASN A 201 -4.71 -19.87 -10.72
N ASP A 202 -4.88 -18.98 -9.74
CA ASP A 202 -5.84 -19.22 -8.66
C ASP A 202 -7.27 -19.16 -9.15
N VAL A 203 -8.01 -20.23 -8.85
CA VAL A 203 -9.46 -20.30 -9.08
C VAL A 203 -10.17 -20.04 -7.77
N TYR A 204 -11.08 -19.08 -7.79
CA TYR A 204 -11.89 -18.69 -6.64
C TYR A 204 -13.35 -19.09 -6.86
N SER A 205 -14.06 -19.37 -5.77
CA SER A 205 -15.52 -19.28 -5.78
C SER A 205 -15.90 -17.80 -5.76
N ASP A 206 -16.53 -17.32 -6.83
CA ASP A 206 -16.97 -15.92 -6.94
C ASP A 206 -17.91 -15.53 -5.80
N ASP A 207 -18.85 -16.40 -5.45
CA ASP A 207 -19.77 -16.20 -4.33
C ASP A 207 -19.04 -16.06 -2.99
N LEU A 208 -18.08 -16.96 -2.72
CA LEU A 208 -17.33 -16.92 -1.48
C LEU A 208 -16.41 -15.69 -1.42
N LEU A 209 -15.78 -15.33 -2.54
CA LEU A 209 -14.96 -14.12 -2.64
C LEU A 209 -15.81 -12.87 -2.39
N ALA A 210 -16.99 -12.77 -2.99
CA ALA A 210 -17.91 -11.67 -2.76
C ALA A 210 -18.36 -11.57 -1.29
N VAL A 211 -18.67 -12.70 -0.66
CA VAL A 211 -18.99 -12.77 0.78
C VAL A 211 -17.81 -12.27 1.61
N ASN A 212 -16.58 -12.71 1.31
CA ASN A 212 -15.39 -12.32 2.06
C ASN A 212 -15.03 -10.85 1.88
N ILE A 213 -15.25 -10.27 0.68
CA ILE A 213 -15.11 -8.83 0.44
C ILE A 213 -16.14 -8.05 1.28
N GLY A 214 -17.38 -8.55 1.35
CA GLY A 214 -18.43 -7.96 2.20
C GLY A 214 -18.04 -7.94 3.68
N TRP A 215 -17.54 -9.07 4.20
CA TRP A 215 -17.04 -9.18 5.57
C TRP A 215 -15.84 -8.27 5.84
N TRP A 216 -14.88 -8.20 4.91
CA TRP A 216 -13.74 -7.30 5.03
C TRP A 216 -14.19 -5.85 5.20
N ARG A 217 -15.09 -5.38 4.33
CA ARG A 217 -15.65 -4.02 4.42
C ARG A 217 -16.35 -3.79 5.74
N GLN A 218 -17.15 -4.75 6.21
CA GLN A 218 -17.86 -4.63 7.47
C GLN A 218 -16.90 -4.54 8.65
N LEU A 219 -15.91 -5.44 8.74
CA LEU A 219 -14.95 -5.49 9.84
C LEU A 219 -14.04 -4.24 9.86
N CYS A 220 -13.64 -3.74 8.69
CA CYS A 220 -12.91 -2.47 8.59
C CYS A 220 -13.76 -1.26 8.99
N ALA A 221 -15.08 -1.30 8.76
CA ALA A 221 -16.01 -0.23 9.08
C ALA A 221 -16.60 -0.29 10.51
N GLN A 222 -16.35 -1.37 11.27
CA GLN A 222 -16.93 -1.53 12.60
C GLN A 222 -16.44 -0.43 13.56
N GLN A 223 -17.44 0.26 14.13
CA GLN A 223 -17.39 1.38 15.07
C GLN A 223 -17.12 0.90 16.51
#